data_AF-A0A960A4G2-F1
#
_entry.id   AF-A0A960A4G2-F1
#
_cell.length_a   1.000
_cell.length_b   1.000
_cell.length_c   1.000
_cell.angle_alpha   90.00
_cell.angle_beta   90.00
_cell.angle_gamma   90.00
#
_symmetry.space_group_name_H-M   'P 1'
#
loop_
_entity.id
_entity.type
_entity.pdbx_description
1 polymer ?
#
loop_
_entity_poly.entity_id
_entity_poly.type
_entity_poly.pdbx_seq_one_letter_code
_entity_poly.pdbx_strand_id
1 'polypeptide(L)'
;VRDAFKEAFEGGFRVYRMDNPDLWKGNDIKIMKANNTSAYNCRKVTGNPSKVSPHSFGRSIDVNPAQNPYLVGGTWYPSATYGKDRPEGVTGMLYKDGPMVKALEKRGFRWYSGWDWHHFQK
;
A
#
# COMPACT_ATOMS: atom_id res chain seq x y z
N VAL A 1 2.81 11.11 9.29
CA VAL A 1 2.23 9.79 8.97
C VAL A 1 1.22 9.34 10.03
N ARG A 2 1.61 9.23 11.32
CA ARG A 2 0.69 8.88 12.43
C ARG A 2 -0.68 9.56 12.37
N ASP A 3 -0.71 10.88 12.23
CA ASP A 3 -1.97 11.63 12.24
C ASP A 3 -2.84 11.35 11.00
N ALA A 4 -2.24 10.91 9.88
CA ALA A 4 -3.00 10.47 8.71
C ALA A 4 -3.77 9.18 9.00
N PHE A 5 -3.11 8.22 9.66
CA PHE A 5 -3.73 6.95 10.06
C PHE A 5 -4.82 7.16 11.11
N LYS A 6 -4.60 8.09 12.05
CA LYS A 6 -5.64 8.49 13.01
C LYS A 6 -6.87 9.07 12.31
N GLU A 7 -6.68 10.06 11.45
CA GLU A 7 -7.76 10.70 10.68
C GLU A 7 -8.50 9.69 9.78
N ALA A 8 -7.76 8.79 9.13
CA ALA A 8 -8.35 7.74 8.31
C ALA A 8 -9.20 6.76 9.13
N PHE A 9 -8.72 6.37 10.31
CA PHE A 9 -9.43 5.47 11.23
C PHE A 9 -10.71 6.10 11.77
N GLU A 10 -10.65 7.36 12.19
CA GLU A 10 -11.81 8.14 12.63
C GLU A 10 -12.84 8.30 11.50
N GLY A 11 -12.37 8.41 10.25
CA GLY A 11 -13.20 8.38 9.05
C GLY A 11 -13.71 6.99 8.64
N GLY A 12 -13.44 5.94 9.43
CA GLY A 12 -13.96 4.59 9.22
C GLY A 12 -13.05 3.65 8.40
N PHE A 13 -11.88 4.09 7.95
CA PHE A 13 -10.93 3.22 7.25
C PHE A 13 -10.30 2.20 8.20
N ARG A 14 -10.19 0.95 7.76
CA ARG A 14 -9.63 -0.14 8.55
C ARG A 14 -8.35 -0.66 7.90
N VAL A 15 -7.26 -0.58 8.64
CA VAL A 15 -6.01 -1.26 8.31
C VAL A 15 -6.10 -2.70 8.81
N TYR A 16 -5.74 -3.66 7.96
CA TYR A 16 -5.82 -5.07 8.34
C TYR A 16 -4.74 -5.45 9.35
N ARG A 17 -3.49 -5.07 9.08
CA ARG A 17 -2.35 -5.25 10.00
C ARG A 17 -1.19 -4.33 9.63
N MET A 18 -0.28 -4.11 10.58
CA MET A 18 0.95 -3.34 10.44
C MET A 18 2.06 -4.00 11.27
N ASP A 19 2.65 -5.08 10.75
CA ASP A 19 3.82 -5.71 11.35
C ASP A 19 5.10 -5.26 10.61
N ASN A 20 6.26 -5.38 11.28
CA ASN A 20 7.55 -5.04 10.70
C ASN A 20 7.84 -5.94 9.47
N PRO A 21 8.13 -5.37 8.27
CA PRO A 21 8.55 -6.11 7.08
C PRO A 21 9.66 -7.16 7.27
N ASP A 22 10.50 -7.00 8.30
CA ASP A 22 11.55 -7.97 8.68
C ASP A 22 11.00 -9.37 9.00
N LEU A 23 9.76 -9.47 9.51
CA LEU A 23 9.07 -10.76 9.74
C LEU A 23 8.94 -11.58 8.45
N TRP A 24 8.94 -10.92 7.30
CA TRP A 24 8.88 -11.55 5.99
C TRP A 24 10.22 -11.46 5.23
N LYS A 25 11.31 -11.09 5.91
CA LYS A 25 12.65 -10.91 5.33
C LYS A 25 12.64 -9.94 4.14
N GLY A 26 11.78 -8.91 4.20
CA GLY A 26 11.62 -7.92 3.12
C GLY A 26 10.97 -8.47 1.83
N ASN A 27 10.37 -9.67 1.85
CA ASN A 27 9.73 -10.26 0.66
C ASN A 27 8.35 -9.64 0.41
N ASP A 28 8.26 -8.76 -0.60
CA ASP A 28 7.02 -8.07 -0.95
C ASP A 28 5.84 -9.00 -1.19
N ILE A 29 6.03 -10.10 -1.92
CA ILE A 29 4.92 -11.01 -2.24
C ILE A 29 4.32 -11.59 -0.96
N LYS A 30 5.16 -11.95 0.03
CA LYS A 30 4.69 -12.44 1.32
C LYS A 30 3.98 -11.35 2.13
N ILE A 31 4.54 -10.14 2.16
CA ILE A 31 3.96 -8.97 2.84
C ILE A 31 2.59 -8.63 2.24
N MET A 32 2.50 -8.61 0.90
CA MET A 32 1.28 -8.31 0.17
C MET A 32 0.21 -9.39 0.40
N LYS A 33 0.58 -10.68 0.33
CA LYS A 33 -0.34 -11.80 0.63
C LYS A 33 -0.82 -11.79 2.09
N ALA A 34 0.02 -11.36 3.02
CA ALA A 34 -0.35 -11.18 4.42
C ALA A 34 -1.24 -9.93 4.65
N ASN A 35 -1.49 -9.14 3.60
CA ASN A 35 -2.24 -7.90 3.64
C ASN A 35 -1.64 -6.88 4.63
N ASN A 36 -0.32 -6.86 4.72
CA ASN A 36 0.40 -6.01 5.66
C ASN A 36 0.57 -4.59 5.11
N THR A 37 0.07 -3.60 5.86
CA THR A 37 0.37 -2.20 5.60
C THR A 37 1.77 -1.89 6.12
N SER A 38 2.62 -1.29 5.30
CA SER A 38 4.02 -1.03 5.64
C SER A 38 4.53 0.26 5.02
N ALA A 39 5.52 0.90 5.66
CA ALA A 39 6.07 2.19 5.21
C ALA A 39 7.61 2.20 5.09
N TYR A 40 8.28 1.46 5.97
CA TYR A 40 9.72 1.26 5.90
C TYR A 40 10.01 -0.20 5.59
N ASN A 41 10.66 -0.45 4.47
CA ASN A 41 11.13 -1.77 4.06
C ASN A 41 12.47 -1.59 3.34
N CYS A 42 13.57 -1.83 4.07
CA CYS A 42 14.91 -1.70 3.53
C CYS A 42 15.22 -2.87 2.58
N ARG A 43 15.12 -2.64 1.28
CA ARG A 43 15.31 -3.68 0.24
C ARG A 43 15.64 -3.09 -1.13
N LYS A 44 15.97 -3.97 -2.07
CA LYS A 44 15.98 -3.65 -3.51
C LYS A 44 14.55 -3.57 -4.07
N VAL A 45 14.37 -2.89 -5.19
CA VAL A 45 13.09 -2.83 -5.93
C VAL A 45 12.74 -4.22 -6.47
N THR A 46 11.50 -4.66 -6.30
CA THR A 46 11.01 -5.93 -6.86
C THR A 46 11.00 -5.84 -8.38
N GLY A 47 11.72 -6.75 -9.04
CA GLY A 47 11.94 -6.72 -10.48
C GLY A 47 13.09 -5.82 -10.96
N ASN A 48 13.79 -5.10 -10.07
CA ASN A 48 14.99 -4.33 -10.42
C ASN A 48 16.03 -4.31 -9.27
N PRO A 49 16.98 -5.27 -9.22
CA PRO A 49 17.92 -5.43 -8.12
C PRO A 49 19.01 -4.33 -8.07
N SER A 50 19.15 -3.52 -9.13
CA SER A 50 20.11 -2.42 -9.17
C SER A 50 19.67 -1.19 -8.36
N LYS A 51 18.37 -1.07 -8.05
CA LYS A 51 17.79 0.08 -7.35
C LYS A 51 17.37 -0.25 -5.92
N VAL A 52 17.60 0.70 -5.02
CA VAL A 52 17.07 0.66 -3.64
C VAL A 52 15.61 1.09 -3.67
N SER A 53 14.75 0.38 -2.95
CA SER A 53 13.31 0.68 -2.89
C SER A 53 13.08 2.03 -2.19
N PRO A 54 12.14 2.88 -2.68
CA PRO A 54 11.73 4.10 -1.99
C PRO A 54 11.27 3.92 -0.54
N HIS A 55 10.72 2.74 -0.22
CA HIS A 55 10.40 2.32 1.14
C HIS A 55 11.63 2.30 2.07
N SER A 56 12.83 2.18 1.53
CA SER A 56 14.08 2.22 2.31
C SER A 56 14.39 3.63 2.85
N PHE A 57 13.67 4.67 2.39
CA PHE A 57 13.84 6.05 2.86
C PHE A 57 12.69 6.53 3.75
N GLY A 58 11.75 5.64 4.13
CA GLY A 58 10.59 5.99 4.97
C GLY A 58 9.63 6.98 4.31
N ARG A 59 9.66 7.07 2.97
CA ARG A 59 8.89 8.01 2.15
C ARG A 59 7.70 7.38 1.44
N SER A 60 7.57 6.06 1.53
CA SER A 60 6.50 5.32 0.90
C SER A 60 5.63 4.63 1.93
N ILE A 61 4.38 4.37 1.57
CA ILE A 61 3.42 3.62 2.39
C ILE A 61 2.63 2.74 1.43
N ASP A 62 2.64 1.43 1.68
CA ASP A 62 1.78 0.47 1.01
C ASP A 62 0.64 0.11 1.97
N VAL A 63 -0.62 0.32 1.58
CA VAL A 63 -1.79 0.10 2.45
C VAL A 63 -2.63 -1.08 1.97
N ASN A 64 -2.88 -2.04 2.86
CA ASN A 64 -3.72 -3.23 2.66
C ASN A 64 -3.58 -3.85 1.24
N PRO A 65 -2.40 -4.40 0.89
CA PRO A 65 -2.12 -4.82 -0.49
C PRO A 65 -3.03 -5.91 -1.05
N ALA A 66 -3.70 -6.70 -0.21
CA ALA A 66 -4.65 -7.72 -0.68
C ALA A 66 -5.93 -7.08 -1.24
N GLN A 67 -6.34 -5.92 -0.73
CA GLN A 67 -7.43 -5.12 -1.28
C GLN A 67 -6.94 -4.09 -2.32
N ASN A 68 -5.65 -3.79 -2.33
CA ASN A 68 -5.05 -2.75 -3.18
C ASN A 68 -3.84 -3.32 -3.95
N PRO A 69 -4.07 -4.12 -4.99
CA PRO A 69 -3.00 -4.84 -5.68
C PRO A 69 -2.12 -3.94 -6.56
N TYR A 70 -0.93 -4.46 -6.89
CA TYR A 70 0.07 -3.83 -7.75
C TYR A 70 0.20 -4.58 -9.08
N LEU A 71 0.26 -3.84 -10.19
CA LEU A 71 0.41 -4.34 -11.56
C LEU A 71 1.85 -4.15 -12.02
N VAL A 72 2.51 -5.25 -12.34
CA VAL A 72 3.85 -5.23 -12.96
C VAL A 72 3.92 -6.30 -14.05
N GLY A 73 4.44 -5.93 -15.23
CA GLY A 73 4.57 -6.86 -16.35
C GLY A 73 3.25 -7.52 -16.78
N GLY A 74 2.12 -6.82 -16.65
CA GLY A 74 0.79 -7.34 -16.97
C GLY A 74 0.19 -8.28 -15.90
N THR A 75 0.89 -8.51 -14.78
CA THR A 75 0.43 -9.38 -13.68
C THR A 75 0.11 -8.58 -12.43
N TRP A 76 -1.05 -8.86 -11.83
CA TRP A 76 -1.47 -8.28 -10.55
C TRP A 76 -0.97 -9.10 -9.37
N TYR A 77 -0.43 -8.43 -8.36
CA TYR A 77 0.02 -9.00 -7.10
C TYR A 77 -0.74 -8.36 -5.92
N PRO A 78 -1.10 -9.10 -4.87
CA PRO A 78 -0.91 -10.55 -4.73
C PRO A 78 -1.93 -11.38 -5.54
N SER A 79 -3.00 -10.75 -6.03
CA SER A 79 -3.99 -11.33 -6.93
C SER A 79 -4.63 -10.24 -7.81
N ALA A 80 -5.36 -10.65 -8.84
CA ALA A 80 -6.11 -9.74 -9.71
C ALA A 80 -7.48 -9.31 -9.15
N THR A 81 -7.89 -9.84 -7.98
CA THR A 81 -9.25 -9.72 -7.43
C THR A 81 -9.79 -8.29 -7.41
N TYR A 82 -8.94 -7.31 -7.06
CA TYR A 82 -9.30 -5.88 -6.98
C TYR A 82 -8.44 -4.99 -7.89
N GLY A 83 -7.81 -5.58 -8.91
CA GLY A 83 -6.89 -4.88 -9.81
C GLY A 83 -7.60 -4.03 -10.84
N LYS A 84 -8.64 -4.59 -11.48
CA LYS A 84 -9.44 -3.92 -12.52
C LYS A 84 -10.79 -3.46 -11.96
N ASP A 85 -11.54 -4.39 -11.37
CA ASP A 85 -12.84 -4.11 -10.80
C ASP A 85 -12.68 -3.72 -9.33
N ARG A 86 -13.18 -2.54 -8.96
CA ARG A 86 -13.04 -1.96 -7.61
C ARG A 86 -14.43 -1.67 -7.03
N PRO A 87 -15.15 -2.70 -6.54
CA PRO A 87 -16.50 -2.54 -6.02
C PRO A 87 -16.53 -1.64 -4.78
N GLU A 88 -17.63 -0.96 -4.53
CA GLU A 88 -17.81 -0.16 -3.32
C GLU A 88 -17.96 -1.04 -2.07
N GLY A 89 -17.66 -0.48 -0.89
CA GLY A 89 -17.89 -1.14 0.40
C GLY A 89 -16.88 -2.21 0.81
N VAL A 90 -15.79 -2.43 0.07
CA VAL A 90 -14.74 -3.37 0.48
C VAL A 90 -13.92 -2.76 1.61
N THR A 91 -13.99 -3.38 2.78
CA THR A 91 -13.23 -2.93 3.96
C THR A 91 -11.73 -2.95 3.67
N GLY A 92 -11.07 -1.81 3.92
CA GLY A 92 -9.62 -1.67 3.72
C GLY A 92 -9.18 -1.39 2.28
N MET A 93 -10.12 -1.33 1.32
CA MET A 93 -9.83 -0.89 -0.04
C MET A 93 -9.74 0.64 -0.12
N LEU A 94 -8.78 1.14 -0.92
CA LEU A 94 -8.58 2.57 -1.15
C LEU A 94 -9.48 3.08 -2.27
N TYR A 95 -10.15 4.19 -2.00
CA TYR A 95 -11.00 4.88 -2.97
C TYR A 95 -10.55 6.34 -3.05
N LYS A 96 -10.69 6.96 -4.23
CA LYS A 96 -10.25 8.34 -4.49
C LYS A 96 -10.72 9.32 -3.43
N ASP A 97 -11.99 9.21 -3.02
CA ASP A 97 -12.59 10.09 -2.00
C ASP A 97 -12.63 9.48 -0.60
N GLY A 98 -11.95 8.35 -0.41
CA GLY A 98 -11.93 7.59 0.83
C GLY A 98 -11.04 8.21 1.92
N PRO A 99 -11.27 7.86 3.20
CA PRO A 99 -10.61 8.52 4.34
C PRO A 99 -9.08 8.43 4.30
N MET A 100 -8.52 7.26 3.97
CA MET A 100 -7.07 7.07 3.93
C MET A 100 -6.39 7.87 2.82
N VAL A 101 -6.96 7.88 1.61
CA VAL A 101 -6.43 8.64 0.47
C VAL A 101 -6.41 10.13 0.82
N LYS A 102 -7.56 10.69 1.25
CA LYS A 102 -7.66 12.09 1.65
C LYS A 102 -6.68 12.46 2.78
N ALA A 103 -6.56 11.62 3.81
CA ALA A 103 -5.68 11.90 4.94
C ALA A 103 -4.20 11.91 4.56
N LEU A 104 -3.77 11.04 3.64
CA LEU A 104 -2.39 10.99 3.15
C LEU A 104 -2.10 12.12 2.15
N GLU A 105 -2.99 12.37 1.20
CA GLU A 105 -2.84 13.46 0.21
C GLU A 105 -2.78 14.83 0.88
N LYS A 106 -3.61 15.09 1.89
CA LYS A 106 -3.55 16.30 2.73
C LYS A 106 -2.18 16.56 3.37
N ARG A 107 -1.34 15.52 3.50
CA ARG A 107 0.01 15.60 4.08
C ARG A 107 1.12 15.51 3.02
N GLY A 108 0.76 15.61 1.75
CA GLY A 108 1.66 15.69 0.61
C GLY A 108 2.12 14.33 0.08
N PHE A 109 1.44 13.24 0.40
CA PHE A 109 1.66 11.97 -0.30
C PHE A 109 0.90 11.98 -1.63
N ARG A 110 1.50 11.39 -2.66
CA ARG A 110 0.84 11.09 -3.92
C ARG A 110 0.39 9.64 -3.92
N TRP A 111 -0.86 9.39 -4.32
CA TRP A 111 -1.39 8.03 -4.51
C TRP A 111 -1.18 7.54 -5.96
N TYR A 112 -0.67 6.32 -6.13
CA TYR A 112 -0.32 5.75 -7.44
C TYR A 112 -1.44 4.85 -8.01
N SER A 113 -2.66 5.38 -7.96
CA SER A 113 -3.86 4.69 -8.47
C SER A 113 -3.75 4.23 -9.93
N GLY A 114 -4.46 3.16 -10.27
CA GLY A 114 -4.57 2.60 -11.63
C GLY A 114 -3.64 1.42 -11.92
N TRP A 115 -2.49 1.35 -11.27
CA TRP A 115 -1.52 0.26 -11.44
C TRP A 115 -0.76 -0.06 -10.16
N ASP A 116 -0.73 0.83 -9.17
CA ASP A 116 -0.07 0.61 -7.89
C ASP A 116 -0.98 1.03 -6.72
N TRP A 117 -2.07 0.27 -6.57
CA TRP A 117 -3.19 0.70 -5.74
C TRP A 117 -2.83 0.87 -4.27
N HIS A 118 -1.90 0.08 -3.73
CA HIS A 118 -1.51 0.22 -2.32
C HIS A 118 -0.59 1.42 -2.07
N HIS A 119 0.05 1.98 -3.10
CA HIS A 119 1.26 2.78 -2.93
C HIS A 119 1.00 4.28 -2.82
N PHE A 120 1.59 4.85 -1.78
CA PHE A 120 1.72 6.28 -1.58
C PHE A 120 3.20 6.65 -1.50
N GLN A 121 3.58 7.80 -2.05
CA GLN A 121 4.95 8.30 -1.97
C GLN A 121 5.01 9.82 -1.74
N LYS A 122 6.04 10.27 -1.01
CA LYS A 122 6.41 11.67 -0.81
C LYS A 122 7.85 11.97 -1.19
#